data_AF-A0A8S4QU77-F1
#
_entry.id   AF-A0A8S4QU77-F1
#
_cell.length_a   1.000
_cell.length_b   1.000
_cell.length_c   1.000
_cell.angle_alpha   90.00
_cell.angle_beta   90.00
_cell.angle_gamma   90.00
#
_symmetry.space_group_name_H-M   'P 1'
#
loop_
_entity.id
_entity.type
_entity.pdbx_description
1 polymer ?
#
loop_
_entity_poly.entity_id
_entity_poly.type
_entity_poly.pdbx_seq_one_letter_code
_entity_poly.pdbx_strand_id
1 'polypeptide(L)'
;SANGIPNLTPCDAEARRRGEKRPIPSEMKDEKYFERRRRNNQAAKKSRDARRMREDQIAWRACLLEQENASLRAHINVLRQETLALRALLARDEVPAPTSTTAD
;
A
#
# COMPACT_ATOMS: atom_id res chain seq x y z
N SER A 1 -5.41 -1.84 25.43
CA SER A 1 -4.44 -1.32 24.45
C SER A 1 -5.07 -1.19 23.08
N ALA A 2 -5.51 0.01 22.71
CA ALA A 2 -6.00 0.33 21.38
C ALA A 2 -4.86 0.97 20.60
N ASN A 3 -4.08 0.16 19.87
CA ASN A 3 -3.11 0.68 18.91
C ASN A 3 -3.87 1.05 17.64
N GLY A 4 -4.50 2.23 17.66
CA GLY A 4 -5.09 2.84 16.48
C GLY A 4 -3.99 3.25 15.51
N ILE A 5 -3.92 2.60 14.35
CA ILE A 5 -3.10 3.05 13.24
C ILE A 5 -3.57 4.48 12.90
N PRO A 6 -2.70 5.51 12.94
CA PRO A 6 -3.12 6.84 12.55
C PRO A 6 -3.55 6.80 11.09
N ASN A 7 -4.76 7.29 10.82
CA ASN A 7 -5.31 7.45 9.50
C ASN A 7 -4.33 8.28 8.64
N LEU A 8 -3.61 7.62 7.75
CA LEU A 8 -2.72 8.26 6.78
C LEU A 8 -3.60 8.89 5.70
N THR A 9 -4.16 10.06 6.00
CA THR A 9 -4.76 10.94 4.99
C THR A 9 -3.64 11.41 4.05
N PRO A 10 -3.67 11.06 2.75
CA PRO A 10 -2.70 11.61 1.83
C PRO A 10 -3.12 13.04 1.45
N CYS A 11 -2.34 14.01 1.94
CA CYS A 11 -2.11 15.31 1.32
C CYS A 11 -3.33 16.23 1.20
N ASP A 12 -3.80 16.74 2.35
CA ASP A 12 -4.41 18.08 2.42
C ASP A 12 -3.31 19.14 2.24
N ALA A 13 -2.66 19.15 1.07
CA ALA A 13 -1.99 20.36 0.63
C ALA A 13 -3.10 21.32 0.24
N GLU A 14 -3.50 22.18 1.17
CA GLU A 14 -4.42 23.30 0.94
C GLU A 14 -4.19 23.84 -0.47
N ALA A 15 -5.16 23.63 -1.34
CA ALA A 15 -5.09 24.08 -2.71
C ALA A 15 -5.03 25.61 -2.66
N ARG A 16 -3.82 26.18 -2.65
CA ARG A 16 -3.61 27.62 -2.81
C ARG A 16 -4.47 28.03 -3.99
N ARG A 17 -5.53 28.80 -3.71
CA ARG A 17 -6.50 29.21 -4.72
C ARG A 17 -5.71 29.86 -5.85
N ARG A 18 -5.59 29.14 -6.97
CA ARG A 18 -4.94 29.69 -8.16
C ARG A 18 -5.80 30.87 -8.58
N GLY A 19 -5.22 32.07 -8.51
CA GLY A 19 -5.91 33.29 -8.91
C GLY A 19 -6.52 33.17 -10.31
N GLU A 20 -7.56 33.96 -10.57
CA GLU A 20 -8.25 33.98 -11.86
C GLU A 20 -7.25 34.12 -13.02
N LYS A 21 -7.39 33.24 -14.01
CA LYS A 21 -6.54 33.26 -15.19
C LYS A 21 -7.02 34.37 -16.11
N ARG A 22 -6.40 35.54 -16.02
CA ARG A 22 -6.60 36.61 -17.02
C ARG A 22 -5.78 36.27 -18.27
N PRO A 23 -6.42 36.04 -19.43
CA PRO A 23 -5.69 35.81 -20.67
C PRO A 23 -4.88 37.06 -21.02
N ILE A 24 -3.65 36.86 -21.47
CA ILE A 24 -2.79 37.98 -21.90
C ILE A 24 -3.30 38.47 -23.27
N PRO A 25 -3.57 39.78 -23.44
CA PRO A 25 -3.97 40.37 -24.71
C PRO A 25 -3.01 40.03 -25.85
N SER A 26 -3.51 40.01 -27.09
CA SER A 26 -2.74 39.69 -28.30
C SER A 26 -1.50 40.58 -28.46
N GLU A 27 -1.64 41.87 -28.17
CA GLU A 27 -0.55 42.86 -28.33
C GLU A 27 0.61 42.63 -27.33
N MET A 28 0.38 41.88 -26.25
CA MET A 28 1.37 41.59 -25.20
C MET A 28 2.03 40.21 -25.34
N LYS A 29 1.74 39.47 -26.40
CA LYS A 29 2.42 38.20 -26.73
C LYS A 29 3.72 38.48 -27.46
N ASP A 30 4.67 39.03 -26.72
CA ASP A 30 6.04 39.28 -27.17
C ASP A 30 6.89 37.99 -27.17
N GLU A 31 8.09 38.06 -27.75
CA GLU A 31 9.04 36.93 -27.75
C GLU A 31 9.30 36.40 -26.33
N LYS A 32 9.43 37.32 -25.36
CA LYS A 32 9.63 37.00 -23.94
C LYS A 32 8.47 36.19 -23.35
N TYR A 33 7.22 36.45 -23.77
CA TYR A 33 6.06 35.65 -23.42
C TYR A 33 6.15 34.24 -23.99
N PHE A 34 6.48 34.10 -25.28
CA PHE A 34 6.61 32.78 -25.91
C PHE A 34 7.70 31.93 -25.26
N GLU A 35 8.84 32.52 -24.92
CA GLU A 35 9.89 31.84 -24.16
C GLU A 35 9.40 31.36 -22.79
N ARG A 36 8.73 32.23 -22.01
CA ARG A 36 8.16 31.83 -20.70
C ARG A 36 7.14 30.71 -20.87
N ARG A 37 6.28 30.80 -21.88
CA ARG A 37 5.25 29.78 -22.15
C ARG A 37 5.89 28.44 -22.50
N ARG A 38 6.94 28.45 -23.34
CA ARG A 38 7.72 27.27 -23.70
C ARG A 38 8.39 26.64 -22.47
N ARG A 39 9.08 27.43 -21.63
CA ARG A 39 9.69 26.95 -20.38
C ARG A 39 8.65 26.36 -19.42
N ASN A 40 7.50 27.03 -19.24
CA ASN A 40 6.43 26.53 -18.39
C ASN A 40 5.83 25.22 -18.89
N ASN A 41 5.63 25.07 -20.20
CA ASN A 41 5.16 23.82 -20.80
C ASN A 41 6.15 22.67 -20.57
N GLN A 42 7.45 22.92 -20.74
CA GLN A 42 8.50 21.94 -20.45
C GLN A 42 8.50 21.55 -18.97
N ALA A 43 8.44 22.52 -18.05
CA ALA A 43 8.37 22.26 -16.62
C ALA A 43 7.11 21.48 -16.23
N ALA A 44 5.96 21.81 -16.82
CA ALA A 44 4.70 21.10 -16.60
C ALA A 44 4.78 19.65 -17.08
N LYS A 45 5.39 19.39 -18.25
CA LYS A 45 5.64 18.03 -18.73
C LYS A 45 6.54 17.26 -17.75
N LYS A 46 7.70 17.82 -17.39
CA LYS A 46 8.62 17.20 -16.41
C LYS A 46 7.93 16.90 -15.07
N SER A 47 7.10 17.81 -14.58
CA SER A 47 6.33 17.62 -13.34
C SER A 47 5.32 16.48 -13.44
N ARG A 48 4.61 16.37 -14.58
CA ARG A 48 3.68 15.27 -14.84
C ARG A 48 4.41 13.94 -14.92
N ASP A 49 5.51 13.87 -15.66
CA ASP A 49 6.31 12.65 -15.80
C ASP A 49 6.87 12.20 -14.44
N ALA A 50 7.39 13.14 -13.64
CA ALA A 50 7.87 12.84 -12.30
C ALA A 50 6.75 12.37 -11.35
N ARG A 51 5.52 12.90 -11.49
CA ARG A 51 4.37 12.40 -10.71
C ARG A 51 4.02 10.97 -11.14
N ARG A 52 3.89 10.74 -12.45
CA ARG A 52 3.57 9.41 -12.99
C ARG A 52 4.58 8.36 -12.53
N MET A 53 5.89 8.65 -12.62
CA MET A 53 6.92 7.74 -12.13
C MET A 53 6.75 7.37 -10.64
N ARG A 54 6.36 8.34 -9.79
CA ARG A 54 6.09 8.05 -8.37
C ARG A 54 4.86 7.18 -8.19
N GLU A 55 3.78 7.47 -8.92
CA GLU A 55 2.55 6.68 -8.90
C GLU A 55 2.82 5.24 -9.36
N ASP A 56 3.56 5.07 -10.46
CA ASP A 56 3.97 3.77 -10.99
C ASP A 56 4.84 2.99 -9.98
N GLN A 57 5.79 3.67 -9.32
CA GLN A 57 6.62 3.05 -8.28
C GLN A 57 5.79 2.58 -7.08
N ILE A 58 4.81 3.38 -6.66
CA ILE A 58 3.90 3.01 -5.57
C ILE A 58 3.05 1.81 -5.97
N ALA A 59 2.48 1.83 -7.18
CA ALA A 59 1.67 0.71 -7.70
C ALA A 59 2.49 -0.58 -7.79
N TRP A 60 3.71 -0.51 -8.30
CA TRP A 60 4.62 -1.65 -8.35
C TRP A 60 4.94 -2.19 -6.95
N ARG A 61 5.26 -1.31 -6.00
CA ARG A 61 5.55 -1.71 -4.61
C ARG A 61 4.34 -2.35 -3.94
N ALA A 62 3.14 -1.82 -4.17
CA ALA A 62 1.91 -2.39 -3.64
C ALA A 62 1.68 -3.81 -4.17
N CYS A 63 1.80 -4.01 -5.49
CA CYS A 63 1.68 -5.33 -6.12
C CYS A 63 2.68 -6.35 -5.55
N LEU A 64 3.94 -5.96 -5.37
CA LEU A 64 4.95 -6.83 -4.77
C LEU A 64 4.59 -7.24 -3.33
N LEU A 65 4.17 -6.27 -2.51
CA LEU A 65 3.77 -6.53 -1.13
C LEU A 65 2.51 -7.39 -1.04
N GLU A 66 1.55 -7.22 -1.94
CA GLU A 66 0.35 -8.06 -2.03
C GLU A 66 0.72 -9.52 -2.35
N GLN A 67 1.63 -9.72 -3.31
CA GLN A 67 2.14 -11.04 -3.66
C GLN A 67 2.87 -11.70 -2.48
N GLU A 68 3.76 -10.98 -1.82
CA GLU A 68 4.50 -11.48 -0.65
C GLU A 68 3.55 -11.81 0.50
N ASN A 69 2.57 -10.95 0.77
CA ASN A 69 1.57 -11.19 1.82
C ASN A 69 0.74 -12.45 1.53
N ALA A 70 0.33 -12.66 0.28
CA ALA A 70 -0.39 -13.86 -0.13
C ALA A 70 0.45 -15.13 0.06
N SER A 71 1.74 -15.09 -0.32
CA SER A 71 2.69 -16.18 -0.12
C SER A 71 2.87 -16.52 1.37
N LEU A 72 3.10 -15.51 2.20
CA LEU A 72 3.24 -15.69 3.66
C LEU A 72 1.98 -16.28 4.29
N ARG A 73 0.79 -15.83 3.87
CA ARG A 73 -0.48 -16.41 4.34
C ARG A 73 -0.61 -17.88 3.95
N ALA A 74 -0.20 -18.25 2.73
CA ALA A 74 -0.21 -19.64 2.29
C ALA A 74 0.72 -20.50 3.17
N HIS A 75 1.95 -20.05 3.41
CA HIS A 75 2.89 -20.76 4.29
C HIS A 75 2.36 -20.91 5.73
N ILE A 76 1.78 -19.85 6.30
CA ILE A 76 1.17 -19.91 7.64
C ILE A 76 0.03 -20.92 7.68
N ASN A 77 -0.80 -20.99 6.64
CA ASN A 77 -1.90 -21.94 6.58
C ASN A 77 -1.40 -23.39 6.53
N VAL A 78 -0.36 -23.67 5.74
CA VAL A 78 0.26 -25.01 5.68
C VAL A 78 0.81 -25.41 7.05
N LEU A 79 1.62 -24.55 7.68
CA LEU A 79 2.20 -24.82 8.99
C LEU A 79 1.13 -25.02 10.08
N ARG A 80 0.03 -24.26 10.02
CA ARG A 80 -1.12 -24.45 10.92
C ARG A 80 -1.79 -25.80 10.71
N GLN A 81 -1.99 -26.23 9.46
CA GLN A 81 -2.57 -27.53 9.16
C GLN A 81 -1.67 -28.67 9.66
N GLU A 82 -0.36 -28.59 9.42
CA GLU A 82 0.62 -29.55 9.94
C GLU A 82 0.58 -29.61 11.48
N THR A 83 0.57 -28.46 12.13
CA THR A 83 0.50 -28.39 13.61
C THR A 83 -0.79 -29.02 14.14
N LEU A 84 -1.93 -28.78 13.47
CA LEU A 84 -3.20 -29.40 13.84
C LEU A 84 -3.17 -30.92 13.66
N ALA A 85 -2.61 -31.40 12.54
CA ALA A 85 -2.48 -32.83 12.27
C ALA A 85 -1.61 -33.53 13.33
N LEU A 86 -0.45 -32.95 13.67
CA LEU A 86 0.45 -33.48 14.69
C LEU A 86 -0.21 -33.50 16.08
N ARG A 87 -0.92 -32.43 16.47
CA ARG A 87 -1.68 -32.40 17.73
C ARG A 87 -2.78 -33.46 17.78
N ALA A 88 -3.46 -33.70 16.66
CA ALA A 88 -4.49 -34.73 16.59
C ALA A 88 -3.91 -36.15 16.70
N LEU A 89 -2.71 -36.39 16.17
CA LEU A 89 -1.99 -37.65 16.35
C LEU A 89 -1.59 -37.86 17.81
N LEU A 90 -0.94 -36.86 18.43
CA LEU A 90 -0.57 -36.94 19.85
C LEU A 90 -1.78 -37.18 20.76
N ALA A 91 -2.90 -36.48 20.51
CA ALA A 91 -4.12 -36.66 21.29
C ALA A 91 -4.77 -38.05 21.10
N ARG A 92 -4.48 -38.75 20.00
CA ARG A 92 -4.92 -40.15 19.79
C ARG A 92 -4.05 -41.14 20.54
N ASP A 93 -2.75 -40.85 20.66
CA ASP A 93 -1.78 -41.72 21.33
C ASP A 93 -1.80 -41.56 22.86
N GLU A 94 -2.37 -40.46 23.38
CA GLU A 94 -2.75 -40.27 24.79
C GLU A 94 -3.94 -41.18 25.14
N VAL A 95 -3.68 -42.48 25.33
CA VAL A 95 -4.64 -43.43 25.90
C VAL A 95 -4.97 -42.97 27.33
N PRO A 96 -6.24 -42.70 27.70
CA PRO A 96 -6.56 -42.48 29.10
C PRO A 96 -6.18 -43.76 29.85
N ALA A 97 -5.19 -43.66 30.74
CA ALA A 97 -4.77 -44.76 31.59
C ALA A 97 -6.03 -45.42 32.18
N PRO A 98 -6.16 -46.76 32.14
CA PRO A 98 -7.30 -47.42 32.78
C PRO A 98 -7.24 -47.03 34.26
N THR A 99 -8.14 -46.15 34.68
CA THR A 99 -8.35 -45.85 36.09
C THR A 99 -8.79 -47.17 36.69
N SER A 100 -7.85 -47.86 37.31
CA SER A 100 -8.08 -49.10 38.02
C SER A 100 -9.24 -48.88 38.97
N THR A 101 -10.37 -49.51 38.64
CA THR A 101 -11.43 -49.84 39.58
C THR A 101 -10.80 -50.68 40.68
N THR A 102 -10.35 -50.04 41.75
CA THR A 102 -10.09 -50.73 43.00
C THR A 102 -11.38 -50.68 43.80
N ALA A 103 -12.19 -51.72 43.62
CA ALA A 103 -13.25 -52.07 44.55
C ALA A 103 -12.62 -52.96 45.63
N ASP A 104 -12.50 -52.41 46.85
CA ASP A 104 -12.64 -53.09 48.15
C ASP A 104 -12.53 -52.06 49.28
#